data_AF-A0A086TAQ3-F1
#
_entry.id   AF-A0A086TAQ3-F1
#
_cell.length_a   1.000
_cell.length_b   1.000
_cell.length_c   1.000
_cell.angle_alpha   90.00
_cell.angle_beta   90.00
_cell.angle_gamma   90.00
#
_symmetry.space_group_name_H-M   'P 1'
#
loop_
_entity.id
_entity.type
_entity.pdbx_description
1 polymer ?
#
loop_
_entity_poly.entity_id
_entity_poly.type
_entity_poly.pdbx_seq_one_letter_code
_entity_poly.pdbx_strand_id
1 'polypeptide(L)'
;MVNRHDSERNRAIQSGCGSSKDLERHGYQLRCGRPRRLQEYEVIGRHLPTEANPQPTLYRMTIFAPNTTVAKSRFWYFIRGLKKVKKATGEIVSIKVLHEKHPQKVKNFGIWLRYDSRSGTHNMYKEYREMSRAEAVDSLYSDMAARHRARFRSIHILRVVELEKTDDIKRPYIRQLVSKDLKFPLPHRVPKQNTKKVFSAKRPSTFA
;
A
#
# COMPACT_ATOMS: atom_id res chain seq x y z
N MET A 1 13.60 32.92 -22.48
CA MET A 1 12.56 33.42 -21.55
C MET A 1 11.48 32.34 -21.44
N VAL A 2 11.52 31.54 -20.37
CA VAL A 2 10.56 30.45 -20.14
C VAL A 2 9.46 31.00 -19.23
N ASN A 3 8.21 30.83 -19.67
CA ASN A 3 7.02 31.48 -19.14
C ASN A 3 6.84 31.23 -17.63
N ARG A 4 6.66 32.32 -16.87
CA ARG A 4 6.37 32.35 -15.42
C ARG A 4 5.08 31.61 -15.03
N HIS A 5 4.27 31.20 -15.99
CA HIS A 5 3.03 30.44 -15.78
C HIS A 5 3.25 28.96 -15.42
N ASP A 6 4.38 28.35 -15.78
CA ASP A 6 4.62 26.93 -15.48
C ASP A 6 5.30 26.69 -14.12
N SER A 7 5.84 27.74 -13.49
CA SER A 7 6.37 27.64 -12.12
C SER A 7 5.30 27.61 -11.03
N GLU A 8 4.09 28.09 -11.31
CA GLU A 8 3.00 28.16 -10.32
C GLU A 8 2.21 26.85 -10.22
N ARG A 9 2.10 26.09 -11.32
CA ARG A 9 1.48 24.76 -11.31
C ARG A 9 2.23 23.72 -10.48
N ASN A 10 3.56 23.82 -10.39
CA ASN A 10 4.37 22.90 -9.59
C ASN A 10 4.39 23.20 -8.09
N ARG A 11 3.95 24.40 -7.64
CA ARG A 11 3.78 24.70 -6.21
C ARG A 11 2.47 24.17 -5.63
N ALA A 12 1.42 24.07 -6.45
CA ALA A 12 0.09 23.64 -6.00
C ALA A 12 0.01 22.16 -5.58
N ILE A 13 1.00 21.33 -5.96
CA ILE A 13 1.06 19.90 -5.59
C ILE A 13 1.69 19.71 -4.19
N GLN A 14 2.41 20.71 -3.66
CA GLN A 14 3.12 20.60 -2.37
C GLN A 14 2.36 21.21 -1.17
N SER A 15 1.29 21.98 -1.37
CA SER A 15 0.50 22.56 -0.29
C SER A 15 -0.83 21.84 -0.11
N GLY A 16 -0.81 20.66 0.49
CA GLY A 16 -2.01 19.99 0.97
C GLY A 16 -2.57 20.71 2.20
N CYS A 17 -3.44 21.71 2.00
CA CYS A 17 -4.62 22.06 2.81
C CYS A 17 -5.19 23.39 2.26
N GLY A 18 -6.10 23.31 1.28
CA GLY A 18 -6.90 24.46 0.86
C GLY A 18 -7.92 24.81 1.94
N SER A 19 -8.17 26.12 2.10
CA SER A 19 -9.05 26.65 3.15
C SER A 19 -10.46 26.05 3.10
N SER A 20 -11.02 25.78 4.28
CA SER A 20 -12.30 25.08 4.49
C SER A 20 -13.55 25.81 3.94
N LYS A 21 -13.43 27.01 3.36
CA LYS A 21 -14.59 27.86 3.06
C LYS A 21 -15.10 27.77 1.61
N ASP A 22 -14.34 27.18 0.68
CA ASP A 22 -14.72 27.16 -0.75
C ASP A 22 -15.32 25.81 -1.23
N LEU A 23 -15.56 24.85 -0.32
CA LEU A 23 -15.93 23.46 -0.66
C LEU A 23 -17.41 23.08 -0.38
N GLU A 24 -18.27 24.02 0.01
CA GLU A 24 -19.65 23.71 0.41
C GLU A 24 -20.70 23.72 -0.71
N ARG A 25 -20.38 24.05 -1.97
CA ARG A 25 -21.42 24.18 -3.02
C ARG A 25 -21.80 22.90 -3.75
N HIS A 26 -21.02 21.83 -3.70
CA HIS A 26 -21.36 20.57 -4.36
C HIS A 26 -21.18 19.45 -3.33
N GLY A 27 -22.29 18.83 -2.91
CA GLY A 27 -22.42 17.86 -1.81
C GLY A 27 -21.64 16.54 -1.95
N TYR A 28 -20.48 16.55 -2.59
CA TYR A 28 -19.49 15.49 -2.48
C TYR A 28 -18.59 15.79 -1.30
N GLN A 29 -18.97 15.26 -0.13
CA GLN A 29 -18.08 15.18 1.01
C GLN A 29 -16.88 14.32 0.60
N LEU A 30 -15.78 14.95 0.17
CA LEU A 30 -14.48 14.32 0.10
C LEU A 30 -14.11 13.96 1.53
N ARG A 31 -14.57 12.79 2.00
CA ARG A 31 -14.02 12.15 3.18
C ARG A 31 -12.53 12.03 2.88
N CYS A 32 -11.73 12.84 3.55
CA CYS A 32 -10.30 12.66 3.60
C CYS A 32 -10.06 11.20 4.03
N GLY A 33 -9.78 10.36 3.03
CA GLY A 33 -9.47 8.96 3.26
C GLY A 33 -8.32 8.90 4.26
N ARG A 34 -8.31 7.86 5.12
CA ARG A 34 -7.18 7.60 6.00
C ARG A 34 -5.88 7.84 5.22
N PRO A 35 -4.92 8.62 5.73
CA PRO A 35 -3.65 8.82 5.04
C PRO A 35 -3.06 7.44 4.73
N ARG A 36 -2.72 7.21 3.45
CA ARG A 36 -2.14 5.93 3.02
C ARG A 36 -0.86 5.70 3.81
N ARG A 37 -0.88 4.67 4.66
CA ARG A 37 0.25 4.33 5.54
C ARG A 37 1.46 3.80 4.77
N LEU A 38 1.23 3.26 3.57
CA LEU A 38 2.25 2.67 2.71
C LEU A 38 2.15 3.24 1.30
N GLN A 39 3.31 3.48 0.70
CA GLN A 39 3.49 3.87 -0.69
C GLN A 39 4.36 2.83 -1.40
N GLU A 40 4.16 2.70 -2.70
CA GLU A 40 4.98 1.87 -3.57
C GLU A 40 6.13 2.70 -4.14
N TYR A 41 7.37 2.23 -3.97
CA TYR A 41 8.57 2.89 -4.46
C TYR A 41 9.30 1.97 -5.46
N GLU A 42 9.67 2.52 -6.59
CA GLU A 42 10.71 1.94 -7.45
C GLU A 42 12.05 2.50 -6.98
N VAL A 43 12.94 1.62 -6.51
CA VAL A 43 14.30 1.98 -6.10
C VAL A 43 15.29 1.31 -7.05
N ILE A 44 16.16 2.12 -7.64
CA ILE A 44 17.23 1.65 -8.53
C ILE A 44 18.58 1.97 -7.89
N GLY A 45 19.43 0.97 -7.73
CA GLY A 45 20.78 1.13 -7.20
C GLY A 45 21.80 0.25 -7.89
N ARG A 46 23.07 0.57 -7.69
CA ARG A 46 24.22 -0.11 -8.31
C ARG A 46 25.44 -0.08 -7.39
N HIS A 47 26.46 -0.84 -7.73
CA HIS A 47 27.79 -0.64 -7.16
C HIS A 47 28.38 0.71 -7.57
N LEU A 48 29.27 1.26 -6.76
CA LEU A 48 30.07 2.40 -7.20
C LEU A 48 30.94 1.98 -8.39
N PRO A 49 30.98 2.76 -9.47
CA PRO A 49 31.88 2.50 -10.59
C PRO A 49 33.34 2.45 -10.12
N THR A 50 34.10 1.45 -10.59
CA THR A 50 35.54 1.31 -10.35
C THR A 50 36.27 1.23 -11.68
N GLU A 51 37.59 1.47 -11.70
CA GLU A 51 38.38 1.37 -12.94
C GLU A 51 38.25 0.01 -13.63
N ALA A 52 38.17 -1.07 -12.83
CA ALA A 52 37.94 -2.42 -13.34
C ALA A 52 36.50 -2.65 -13.86
N ASN A 53 35.51 -1.89 -13.39
CA ASN A 53 34.13 -1.99 -13.84
C ASN A 53 33.45 -0.61 -13.89
N PRO A 54 33.63 0.13 -15.00
CA PRO A 54 33.09 1.48 -15.13
C PRO A 54 31.57 1.51 -15.28
N GLN A 55 30.94 0.40 -15.71
CA GLN A 55 29.50 0.31 -15.92
C GLN A 55 28.88 -0.85 -15.12
N PRO A 56 28.75 -0.69 -13.78
CA PRO A 56 28.17 -1.71 -12.94
C PRO A 56 26.68 -1.90 -13.23
N THR A 57 26.20 -3.14 -13.12
CA THR A 57 24.81 -3.53 -13.36
C THR A 57 23.83 -2.78 -12.45
N LEU A 58 22.75 -2.26 -13.03
CA LEU A 58 21.68 -1.62 -12.27
C LEU A 58 20.68 -2.64 -11.74
N TYR A 59 20.34 -2.52 -10.47
CA TYR A 59 19.33 -3.35 -9.81
C TYR A 59 18.10 -2.51 -9.49
N ARG A 60 16.94 -2.98 -9.93
CA ARG A 60 15.64 -2.37 -9.67
C ARG A 60 14.84 -3.23 -8.71
N MET A 61 14.27 -2.60 -7.68
CA MET A 61 13.34 -3.26 -6.75
C MET A 61 12.11 -2.39 -6.51
N THR A 62 10.95 -3.05 -6.42
CA THR A 62 9.72 -2.44 -5.93
C THR A 62 9.63 -2.64 -4.43
N ILE A 63 9.46 -1.57 -3.67
CA ILE A 63 9.47 -1.57 -2.21
C ILE A 63 8.25 -0.84 -1.68
N PHE A 64 7.54 -1.49 -0.76
CA PHE A 64 6.43 -0.88 -0.03
C PHE A 64 6.94 -0.30 1.29
N ALA A 65 6.80 1.01 1.46
CA ALA A 65 7.31 1.73 2.63
C ALA A 65 6.46 2.98 2.95
N PRO A 66 6.46 3.48 4.20
CA PRO A 66 5.75 4.70 4.55
C PRO A 66 6.42 5.97 4.01
N ASN A 67 7.74 5.94 3.83
CA ASN A 67 8.52 7.07 3.34
C ASN A 67 9.74 6.61 2.54
N THR A 68 10.39 7.55 1.87
CA THR A 68 11.58 7.32 1.03
C THR A 68 12.78 6.79 1.84
N THR A 69 12.97 7.25 3.08
CA THR A 69 14.08 6.82 3.94
C THR A 69 13.98 5.33 4.29
N VAL A 70 12.78 4.87 4.65
CA VAL A 70 12.51 3.45 4.91
C VAL A 70 12.65 2.64 3.62
N ALA A 71 12.20 3.18 2.48
CA ALA A 71 12.40 2.53 1.18
C ALA A 71 13.89 2.29 0.86
N LYS A 72 14.74 3.32 1.03
CA LYS A 72 16.20 3.22 0.90
C LYS A 72 16.79 2.14 1.82
N SER A 73 16.37 2.14 3.09
CA SER A 73 16.84 1.17 4.08
C SER A 73 16.48 -0.27 3.70
N ARG A 74 15.23 -0.49 3.27
CA ARG A 74 14.76 -1.82 2.82
C ARG A 74 15.45 -2.27 1.54
N PHE A 75 15.75 -1.36 0.62
CA PHE A 75 16.53 -1.67 -0.58
C PHE A 75 17.89 -2.26 -0.21
N TRP A 76 18.64 -1.55 0.66
CA TRP A 76 19.94 -2.01 1.12
C TRP A 76 19.89 -3.34 1.87
N TYR A 77 18.83 -3.57 2.65
CA TYR A 77 18.61 -4.85 3.33
C TYR A 77 18.51 -6.01 2.35
N PHE A 78 17.68 -5.89 1.31
CA PHE A 78 17.49 -6.98 0.35
C PHE A 78 18.69 -7.18 -0.58
N ILE A 79 19.25 -6.10 -1.11
CA ILE A 79 20.35 -6.20 -2.09
C ILE A 79 21.64 -6.75 -1.45
N ARG A 80 21.84 -6.52 -0.15
CA ARG A 80 22.91 -7.16 0.62
C ARG A 80 22.78 -8.69 0.60
N GLY A 81 21.58 -9.22 0.80
CA GLY A 81 21.32 -10.65 0.79
C GLY A 81 21.39 -11.28 -0.60
N LEU A 82 20.94 -10.56 -1.63
CA LEU A 82 20.84 -11.08 -3.00
C LEU A 82 22.12 -10.93 -3.82
N LYS A 83 22.80 -9.79 -3.70
CA LYS A 83 23.91 -9.40 -4.58
C LYS A 83 25.15 -8.91 -3.82
N LYS A 84 25.17 -9.06 -2.48
CA LYS A 84 26.30 -8.66 -1.61
C LYS A 84 26.70 -7.17 -1.71
N VAL A 85 25.81 -6.31 -2.23
CA VAL A 85 26.03 -4.86 -2.32
C VAL A 85 25.74 -4.22 -0.96
N LYS A 86 26.62 -3.34 -0.49
CA LYS A 86 26.46 -2.60 0.77
C LYS A 86 26.24 -1.12 0.46
N LYS A 87 25.60 -0.39 1.38
CA LYS A 87 25.42 1.07 1.28
C LYS A 87 26.74 1.83 1.11
N ALA A 88 27.84 1.31 1.67
CA ALA A 88 29.16 1.93 1.55
C ALA A 88 29.83 1.69 0.18
N THR A 89 29.49 0.60 -0.51
CA THR A 89 30.12 0.18 -1.78
C THR A 89 29.21 0.36 -2.99
N GLY A 90 28.09 1.03 -2.79
CA GLY A 90 27.07 1.24 -3.80
C GLY A 90 26.30 2.52 -3.57
N GLU A 91 25.59 2.95 -4.61
CA GLU A 91 24.78 4.15 -4.60
C GLU A 91 23.35 3.85 -5.09
N ILE A 92 22.39 4.67 -4.66
CA ILE A 92 21.04 4.65 -5.18
C ILE A 92 20.97 5.70 -6.29
N VAL A 93 20.73 5.25 -7.52
CA VAL A 93 20.67 6.09 -8.72
C VAL A 93 19.36 6.87 -8.77
N SER A 94 18.23 6.20 -8.49
CA SER A 94 16.94 6.86 -8.51
C SER A 94 15.93 6.21 -7.56
N ILE A 95 15.01 7.03 -7.07
CA ILE A 95 13.85 6.61 -6.28
C ILE A 95 12.64 7.30 -6.85
N LYS A 96 11.65 6.51 -7.25
CA LYS A 96 10.40 7.01 -7.81
C LYS A 96 9.23 6.45 -7.02
N VAL A 97 8.25 7.30 -6.71
CA VAL A 97 6.98 6.83 -6.17
C VAL A 97 6.16 6.27 -7.33
N LEU A 98 5.71 5.02 -7.21
CA LEU A 98 4.79 4.42 -8.15
C LEU A 98 3.36 4.65 -7.68
N HIS A 99 2.54 5.15 -8.60
CA HIS A 99 1.11 5.31 -8.39
C HIS A 99 0.35 4.26 -9.18
N GLU A 100 -0.76 3.79 -8.62
CA GLU A 100 -1.65 2.85 -9.30
C GLU A 100 -2.26 3.50 -10.54
N LYS A 101 -2.30 2.78 -11.67
CA LYS A 101 -2.84 3.34 -12.94
C LYS A 101 -4.32 3.69 -12.85
N HIS A 102 -5.09 2.86 -12.13
CA HIS A 102 -6.54 3.00 -12.00
C HIS A 102 -6.96 2.89 -10.53
N PRO A 103 -6.80 3.97 -9.73
CA PRO A 103 -7.04 3.94 -8.29
C PRO A 103 -8.53 3.86 -7.90
N GLN A 104 -9.44 4.03 -8.86
CA GLN A 104 -10.89 3.95 -8.66
C GLN A 104 -11.49 2.60 -9.08
N LYS A 105 -10.66 1.65 -9.53
CA LYS A 105 -11.10 0.30 -9.89
C LYS A 105 -10.72 -0.68 -8.79
N VAL A 106 -11.70 -1.47 -8.33
CA VAL A 106 -11.45 -2.60 -7.41
C VAL A 106 -10.74 -3.70 -8.18
N LYS A 107 -9.65 -4.21 -7.61
CA LYS A 107 -8.81 -5.24 -8.21
C LYS A 107 -8.59 -6.37 -7.22
N ASN A 108 -8.22 -7.54 -7.74
CA ASN A 108 -7.79 -8.68 -6.93
C ASN A 108 -6.27 -8.79 -7.05
N PHE A 109 -5.58 -8.91 -5.93
CA PHE A 109 -4.13 -9.00 -5.87
C PHE A 109 -3.69 -10.32 -5.25
N GLY A 110 -2.81 -11.03 -5.94
CA GLY A 110 -2.07 -12.17 -5.40
C GLY A 110 -0.73 -11.71 -4.85
N ILE A 111 -0.42 -12.07 -3.60
CA ILE A 111 0.83 -11.73 -2.94
C ILE A 111 1.53 -13.00 -2.49
N TRP A 112 2.76 -13.17 -2.98
CA TRP A 112 3.69 -14.17 -2.48
C TRP A 112 4.57 -13.51 -1.44
N LEU A 113 4.60 -14.11 -0.25
CA LEU A 113 5.42 -13.64 0.84
C LEU A 113 6.23 -14.79 1.43
N ARG A 114 7.37 -14.42 2.00
CA ARG A 114 8.10 -15.21 2.97
C ARG A 114 7.96 -14.51 4.32
N TYR A 115 7.72 -15.25 5.38
CA TYR A 115 7.74 -14.69 6.72
C TYR A 115 8.46 -15.60 7.69
N ASP A 116 9.03 -14.98 8.72
CA ASP A 116 9.67 -15.67 9.82
C ASP A 116 8.67 -15.82 10.98
N SER A 117 8.37 -17.07 11.33
CA SER A 117 7.62 -17.43 12.52
C SER A 117 8.57 -17.57 13.72
N ARG A 118 8.05 -17.95 14.89
CA ARG A 118 8.88 -18.25 16.07
C ARG A 118 9.72 -19.53 15.87
N SER A 119 9.26 -20.44 15.01
CA SER A 119 9.85 -21.77 14.84
C SER A 119 10.67 -21.89 13.56
N GLY A 120 10.43 -21.04 12.56
CA GLY A 120 11.13 -21.13 11.27
C GLY A 120 10.62 -20.16 10.22
N THR A 121 11.11 -20.31 8.99
CA THR A 121 10.77 -19.42 7.88
C THR A 121 9.80 -20.12 6.93
N HIS A 122 8.68 -19.48 6.61
CA HIS A 122 7.62 -20.09 5.79
C HIS A 122 7.26 -19.20 4.60
N ASN A 123 6.97 -19.84 3.48
CA ASN A 123 6.41 -19.16 2.31
C ASN A 123 4.89 -19.24 2.36
N MET A 124 4.21 -18.16 1.98
CA MET A 124 2.76 -18.12 1.87
C MET A 124 2.34 -17.40 0.60
N TYR A 125 1.15 -17.75 0.16
CA TYR A 125 0.42 -17.03 -0.86
C TYR A 125 -0.90 -16.54 -0.28
N LYS A 126 -1.19 -15.25 -0.41
CA LYS A 126 -2.44 -14.62 0.06
C LYS A 126 -3.03 -13.73 -1.02
N GLU A 127 -4.35 -13.62 -1.00
CA GLU A 127 -5.11 -12.80 -1.95
C GLU A 127 -5.89 -11.72 -1.21
N TYR A 128 -5.89 -10.52 -1.76
CA TYR A 128 -6.61 -9.35 -1.24
C TYR A 128 -7.38 -8.67 -2.36
N ARG A 129 -8.53 -8.08 -2.01
CA ARG A 129 -9.36 -7.30 -2.93
C ARG A 129 -9.34 -5.84 -2.48
N GLU A 130 -8.60 -5.01 -3.20
CA GLU A 130 -8.30 -3.62 -2.84
C GLU A 130 -8.22 -2.74 -4.11
N MET A 131 -8.07 -1.43 -3.95
CA MET A 131 -7.99 -0.48 -5.07
C MET A 131 -6.57 -0.31 -5.62
N SER A 132 -5.54 -0.61 -4.82
CA SER A 132 -4.13 -0.43 -5.17
C SER A 132 -3.22 -1.50 -4.59
N ARG A 133 -2.04 -1.71 -5.22
CA ARG A 133 -1.01 -2.62 -4.67
C ARG A 133 -0.57 -2.25 -3.26
N ALA A 134 -0.42 -0.96 -2.98
CA ALA A 134 0.00 -0.48 -1.66
C ALA A 134 -1.02 -0.79 -0.57
N GLU A 135 -2.32 -0.65 -0.86
CA GLU A 135 -3.40 -1.01 0.08
C GLU A 135 -3.51 -2.52 0.27
N ALA A 136 -3.34 -3.31 -0.80
CA ALA A 136 -3.29 -4.77 -0.68
C ALA A 136 -2.16 -5.23 0.26
N VAL A 137 -1.00 -4.57 0.20
CA VAL A 137 0.12 -4.83 1.09
C VAL A 137 -0.13 -4.34 2.52
N ASP A 138 -0.82 -3.22 2.72
CA ASP A 138 -1.22 -2.75 4.07
C ASP A 138 -2.21 -3.71 4.74
N SER A 139 -3.19 -4.21 3.98
CA SER A 139 -4.11 -5.26 4.39
C SER A 139 -3.37 -6.56 4.70
N LEU A 140 -2.36 -6.93 3.91
CA LEU A 140 -1.47 -8.07 4.22
C LEU A 140 -0.75 -7.90 5.55
N TYR A 141 -0.13 -6.74 5.81
CA TYR A 141 0.58 -6.51 7.07
C TYR A 141 -0.36 -6.59 8.28
N SER A 142 -1.56 -6.02 8.16
CA SER A 142 -2.58 -6.10 9.20
C SER A 142 -3.04 -7.53 9.46
N ASP A 143 -3.28 -8.30 8.40
CA ASP A 143 -3.67 -9.70 8.48
C ASP A 143 -2.57 -10.59 9.11
N MET A 144 -1.32 -10.43 8.65
CA MET A 144 -0.18 -11.18 9.19
C MET A 144 0.08 -10.86 10.67
N ALA A 145 -0.13 -9.60 11.09
CA ALA A 145 -0.07 -9.21 12.49
C ALA A 145 -1.19 -9.85 13.32
N ALA A 146 -2.42 -9.88 12.80
CA ALA A 146 -3.58 -10.43 13.52
C ALA A 146 -3.54 -11.95 13.63
N ARG A 147 -3.33 -12.66 12.51
CA ARG A 147 -3.43 -14.13 12.46
C ARG A 147 -2.16 -14.85 12.87
N HIS A 148 -1.00 -14.31 12.51
CA HIS A 148 0.29 -14.97 12.71
C HIS A 148 1.21 -14.22 13.69
N ARG A 149 0.77 -13.07 14.23
CA ARG A 149 1.58 -12.19 15.09
C ARG A 149 2.91 -11.81 14.46
N ALA A 150 2.97 -11.82 13.12
CA ALA A 150 4.16 -11.51 12.37
C ALA A 150 4.35 -9.99 12.33
N ARG A 151 5.53 -9.53 12.71
CA ARG A 151 5.88 -8.10 12.69
C ARG A 151 6.30 -7.70 11.28
N PHE A 152 6.15 -6.42 10.95
CA PHE A 152 6.58 -5.84 9.66
C PHE A 152 8.00 -6.27 9.24
N ARG A 153 8.95 -6.28 10.18
CA ARG A 153 10.35 -6.65 9.92
C ARG A 153 10.55 -8.11 9.50
N SER A 154 9.64 -9.00 9.90
CA SER A 154 9.72 -10.45 9.71
C SER A 154 9.02 -10.91 8.44
N ILE A 155 8.51 -9.99 7.62
CA ILE A 155 7.76 -10.29 6.40
C ILE A 155 8.54 -9.74 5.20
N HIS A 156 8.81 -10.61 4.24
CA HIS A 156 9.40 -10.31 2.95
C HIS A 156 8.35 -10.53 1.87
N ILE A 157 8.03 -9.48 1.14
CA ILE A 157 7.13 -9.56 -0.01
C ILE A 157 7.98 -9.96 -1.20
N LEU A 158 7.67 -11.10 -1.80
CA LEU A 158 8.42 -11.63 -2.94
C LEU A 158 7.86 -11.07 -4.25
N ARG A 159 6.53 -11.06 -4.38
CA ARG A 159 5.85 -10.61 -5.59
C ARG A 159 4.43 -10.18 -5.29
N VAL A 160 3.98 -9.11 -5.93
CA VAL A 160 2.59 -8.63 -5.93
C VAL A 160 2.12 -8.62 -7.39
N VAL A 161 0.99 -9.28 -7.68
CA VAL A 161 0.41 -9.38 -9.02
C VAL A 161 -1.07 -9.05 -8.96
N GLU A 162 -1.56 -8.33 -9.97
CA GLU A 162 -3.01 -8.16 -10.19
C GLU A 162 -3.56 -9.40 -10.91
N LEU A 163 -4.60 -10.01 -10.35
CA LEU A 163 -5.29 -11.16 -10.93
C LEU A 163 -6.45 -10.63 -11.79
N GLU A 164 -6.29 -10.70 -13.11
CA GLU A 164 -7.29 -10.20 -14.06
C GLU A 164 -8.43 -11.20 -14.28
N LYS A 165 -8.11 -12.50 -14.34
CA LYS A 165 -9.10 -13.56 -14.57
C LYS A 165 -9.73 -13.99 -13.24
N THR A 166 -11.03 -14.22 -13.27
CA THR A 166 -11.76 -14.70 -12.10
C THR A 166 -11.38 -16.13 -11.71
N ASP A 167 -10.92 -16.92 -12.68
CA ASP A 167 -10.52 -18.31 -12.48
C ASP A 167 -9.15 -18.45 -11.78
N ASP A 168 -8.31 -17.42 -11.85
CA ASP A 168 -7.00 -17.41 -11.18
C ASP A 168 -7.12 -17.18 -9.66
N ILE A 169 -8.31 -16.81 -9.17
CA ILE A 169 -8.60 -16.55 -7.76
C ILE A 169 -8.75 -17.90 -7.03
N LYS A 170 -7.81 -18.20 -6.15
CA LYS A 170 -7.77 -19.48 -5.43
C LYS A 170 -8.44 -19.41 -4.07
N ARG A 171 -8.60 -18.21 -3.48
CA ARG A 171 -9.12 -18.07 -2.12
C ARG A 171 -10.65 -17.96 -2.11
N PRO A 172 -11.38 -18.84 -1.39
CA PRO A 172 -12.84 -18.87 -1.42
C PRO A 172 -13.48 -17.58 -0.92
N TYR A 173 -12.85 -16.93 0.08
CA TYR A 173 -13.35 -15.67 0.65
C TYR A 173 -13.25 -14.46 -0.31
N ILE A 174 -12.36 -14.50 -1.31
CA ILE A 174 -12.33 -13.50 -2.40
C ILE A 174 -13.30 -13.92 -3.50
N ARG A 175 -13.35 -15.23 -3.83
CA ARG A 175 -14.20 -15.76 -4.90
C ARG A 175 -15.68 -15.42 -4.72
N GLN A 176 -16.20 -15.47 -3.49
CA GLN A 176 -17.59 -15.09 -3.18
C GLN A 176 -17.92 -13.63 -3.55
N LEU A 177 -16.93 -12.72 -3.50
CA LEU A 177 -17.09 -11.28 -3.73
C LEU A 177 -17.12 -10.90 -5.23
N VAL A 178 -16.89 -11.86 -6.11
CA VAL A 178 -16.79 -11.66 -7.57
C VAL A 178 -18.08 -12.08 -8.29
N SER A 179 -19.08 -12.55 -7.56
CA SER A 179 -20.39 -12.89 -8.10
C SER A 179 -21.10 -11.66 -8.68
N LYS A 180 -21.84 -11.88 -9.78
CA LYS A 180 -22.69 -10.85 -10.38
C LYS A 180 -23.88 -10.57 -9.45
N ASP A 181 -24.34 -9.32 -9.42
CA ASP A 181 -25.50 -8.86 -8.65
C ASP A 181 -25.44 -9.16 -7.14
N LEU A 182 -24.23 -9.15 -6.58
CA LEU A 182 -23.98 -9.40 -5.17
C LEU A 182 -24.63 -8.33 -4.28
N LYS A 183 -25.53 -8.76 -3.40
CA LYS A 183 -26.23 -7.92 -2.43
C LYS A 183 -25.98 -8.43 -1.03
N PHE A 184 -25.76 -7.51 -0.10
CA PHE A 184 -25.61 -7.83 1.32
C PHE A 184 -26.70 -7.12 2.12
N PRO A 185 -27.53 -7.85 2.89
CA PRO A 185 -28.31 -7.19 3.92
C PRO A 185 -27.36 -6.61 4.98
N LEU A 186 -27.83 -5.61 5.73
CA LEU A 186 -27.16 -5.10 6.92
C LEU A 186 -27.99 -5.47 8.15
N PRO A 187 -27.90 -6.73 8.67
CA PRO A 187 -28.83 -7.23 9.69
C PRO A 187 -28.69 -6.54 11.05
N HIS A 188 -27.50 -6.00 11.32
CA HIS A 188 -27.18 -5.34 12.57
C HIS A 188 -26.41 -4.06 12.29
N ARG A 189 -27.08 -2.91 12.48
CA ARG A 189 -26.49 -1.60 12.30
C ARG A 189 -26.43 -0.89 13.64
N VAL A 190 -25.22 -0.76 14.20
CA VAL A 190 -24.99 0.08 15.38
C VAL A 190 -24.85 1.53 14.90
N PRO A 191 -25.82 2.42 15.18
CA PRO A 191 -25.63 3.83 14.88
C PRO A 191 -24.44 4.34 15.70
N LYS A 192 -23.49 5.00 15.04
CA LYS A 192 -22.47 5.79 15.74
C LYS A 192 -23.18 7.01 16.33
N GLN A 193 -23.81 6.82 17.48
CA GLN A 193 -24.48 7.91 18.18
C GLN A 193 -23.41 8.92 18.59
N ASN A 194 -23.48 10.12 18.04
CA ASN A 194 -22.62 11.23 18.44
C ASN A 194 -23.04 11.84 19.79
N THR A 195 -23.99 11.20 20.47
CA THR A 195 -24.44 11.54 21.81
C THR A 195 -23.70 10.69 22.83
N LYS A 196 -22.71 11.31 23.50
CA LYS A 196 -22.00 10.81 24.69
C LYS A 196 -22.91 10.68 25.92
N LYS A 197 -24.21 10.40 25.76
CA LYS A 197 -25.13 10.28 26.90
C LYS A 197 -25.00 8.88 27.46
N VAL A 198 -24.58 8.77 28.71
CA VAL A 198 -24.47 7.50 29.44
C VAL A 198 -25.84 6.86 29.66
N PHE A 199 -26.89 7.68 29.76
CA PHE A 199 -28.27 7.25 29.98
C PHE A 199 -29.18 7.68 28.82
N SER A 200 -30.09 6.79 28.43
CA SER A 200 -31.13 7.03 27.42
C SER A 200 -32.44 6.46 27.90
N ALA A 201 -33.52 7.23 27.76
CA ALA A 201 -34.87 6.77 28.09
C ALA A 201 -35.43 5.76 27.08
N LYS A 202 -34.86 5.69 25.86
CA LYS A 202 -35.28 4.76 24.79
C LYS A 202 -34.18 3.73 24.54
N ARG A 203 -34.58 2.46 24.41
CA ARG A 203 -33.69 1.36 24.01
C ARG A 203 -33.28 1.54 22.54
N PRO A 204 -31.99 1.46 22.19
CA PRO A 204 -31.57 1.55 20.80
C PRO A 204 -32.06 0.34 20.00
N SER A 205 -32.49 0.58 18.76
CA SER A 205 -32.76 -0.47 17.77
C SER A 205 -31.55 -0.64 16.85
N THR A 206 -31.27 -1.89 16.47
CA THR A 206 -30.19 -2.26 15.55
C THR A 206 -30.72 -2.77 14.21
N PHE A 207 -32.04 -2.96 14.12
CA PHE A 207 -32.76 -3.29 12.90
C PHE A 207 -33.23 -1.99 12.23
N ALA A 208 -33.09 -1.93 10.90
CA ALA A 208 -33.53 -0.79 10.10
C ALA A 208 -35.02 -0.89 9.78
#